data_AF-A0A228IB13-F1
#
_entry.id   AF-A0A228IB13-F1
#
_cell.length_a   1.000
_cell.length_b   1.000
_cell.length_c   1.000
_cell.angle_alpha   90.00
_cell.angle_beta   90.00
_cell.angle_gamma   90.00
#
_symmetry.space_group_name_H-M   'P 1'
#
loop_
_entity.id
_entity.type
_entity.pdbx_description
1 polymer ?
#
loop_
_entity_poly.entity_id
_entity_poly.type
_entity_poly.pdbx_seq_one_letter_code
_entity_poly.pdbx_strand_id
1 'polypeptide(L)'
;MRGTMQYSAFTVSSNEINLPFPYQGGSHLLIAIRKTAEGHTEALMAIKKGQLTCGYPGCQATVKFDDHAISKVSLSPAAGGATEAAFLDNAPDFIKRIRSSKKLIVEIAIYNGGLQQFTFDTAGLKWEH
;
A
#
# COMPACT_ATOMS: atom_id res chain seq x y z
N MET A 1 5.26 -19.91 -13.79
CA MET A 1 6.42 -20.46 -14.53
C MET A 1 7.63 -20.56 -13.61
N ARG A 2 8.43 -21.62 -13.72
CA ARG A 2 9.74 -21.76 -13.04
C ARG A 2 10.78 -20.99 -13.85
N GLY A 3 11.54 -20.09 -13.21
CA GLY A 3 12.76 -19.49 -13.79
C GLY A 3 12.81 -17.97 -13.93
N THR A 4 11.73 -17.25 -13.60
CA THR A 4 11.76 -15.78 -13.58
C THR A 4 12.23 -15.30 -12.20
N MET A 5 13.36 -14.60 -12.13
CA MET A 5 13.79 -13.90 -10.90
C MET A 5 12.72 -12.87 -10.55
N GLN A 6 11.98 -13.09 -9.47
CA GLN A 6 10.95 -12.18 -8.99
C GLN A 6 11.60 -11.15 -8.07
N TYR A 7 11.87 -9.96 -8.59
CA TYR A 7 12.29 -8.83 -7.77
C TYR A 7 11.08 -8.29 -7.02
N SER A 8 11.16 -8.34 -5.70
CA SER A 8 10.14 -7.82 -4.81
C SER A 8 10.80 -7.07 -3.68
N ALA A 9 10.27 -5.90 -3.35
CA ALA A 9 10.59 -5.22 -2.11
C ALA A 9 9.31 -4.82 -1.41
N PHE A 10 9.38 -4.74 -0.09
CA PHE A 10 8.23 -4.43 0.74
C PHE A 10 8.65 -3.56 1.92
N THR A 11 7.71 -2.75 2.39
CA THR A 11 7.83 -1.99 3.62
C THR A 11 6.54 -2.12 4.42
N VAL A 12 6.65 -2.04 5.75
CA VAL A 12 5.53 -2.14 6.68
C VAL A 12 5.45 -0.84 7.47
N SER A 13 4.23 -0.41 7.78
CA SER A 13 4.02 0.81 8.55
C SER A 13 4.66 0.69 9.93
N SER A 14 5.42 1.72 10.31
CA SER A 14 6.08 1.87 11.60
C SER A 14 5.11 2.00 12.78
N ASN A 15 3.92 2.56 12.53
CA ASN A 15 2.85 2.61 13.53
C ASN A 15 1.87 1.44 13.33
N GLU A 16 1.20 1.10 14.43
CA GLU A 16 0.07 0.19 14.46
C GLU A 16 -1.23 1.00 14.62
N ILE A 17 -2.29 0.57 13.96
CA ILE A 17 -3.65 1.06 14.23
C ILE A 17 -4.40 0.02 15.05
N ASN A 18 -5.31 0.46 15.94
CA ASN A 18 -6.16 -0.44 16.69
C ASN A 18 -7.55 -0.53 16.06
N LEU A 19 -7.91 -1.70 15.56
CA LEU A 19 -9.20 -1.94 14.95
C LEU A 19 -10.13 -2.69 15.92
N PRO A 20 -11.38 -2.22 16.12
CA PRO A 20 -12.35 -2.91 16.96
C PRO A 20 -12.81 -4.23 16.34
N PHE A 21 -13.75 -4.92 17.00
CA PHE A 21 -14.46 -6.05 16.39
C PHE A 21 -14.97 -5.66 14.97
N PRO A 22 -14.79 -6.51 13.94
CA PRO A 22 -14.39 -7.93 13.99
C PRO A 22 -12.88 -8.22 13.98
N TYR A 23 -12.01 -7.20 13.92
CA TYR A 23 -10.56 -7.40 13.70
C TYR A 23 -9.74 -7.59 14.97
N GLN A 24 -10.31 -7.21 16.12
CA GLN A 24 -9.82 -7.55 17.46
C GLN A 24 -8.34 -7.18 17.67
N GLY A 25 -7.98 -5.93 17.37
CA GLY A 25 -6.72 -5.33 17.82
C GLY A 25 -5.87 -4.70 16.73
N GLY A 26 -4.56 -4.76 16.96
CA GLY A 26 -3.51 -4.12 16.19
C GLY A 26 -3.40 -4.57 14.73
N SER A 27 -3.23 -3.61 13.83
CA SER A 27 -2.98 -3.84 12.41
C SER A 27 -1.95 -2.89 11.81
N HIS A 28 -1.26 -3.38 10.78
CA HIS A 28 -0.29 -2.63 10.00
C HIS A 28 -0.65 -2.71 8.52
N LEU A 29 -0.24 -1.67 7.79
CA LEU A 29 -0.31 -1.63 6.34
C LEU A 29 1.05 -1.99 5.76
N LEU A 30 1.06 -2.82 4.73
CA LEU A 30 2.20 -3.22 3.95
C LEU A 30 2.12 -2.57 2.58
N ILE A 31 3.25 -2.10 2.07
CA ILE A 31 3.42 -1.71 0.67
C ILE A 31 4.38 -2.70 0.04
N ALA A 32 3.97 -3.36 -1.04
CA ALA A 32 4.85 -4.23 -1.83
C ALA A 32 4.98 -3.69 -3.25
N ILE A 33 6.20 -3.73 -3.78
CA ILE A 33 6.48 -3.54 -5.20
C ILE A 33 7.04 -4.85 -5.71
N ARG A 34 6.50 -5.35 -6.83
CA ARG A 34 6.94 -6.59 -7.46
C ARG A 34 7.06 -6.44 -8.96
N LYS A 35 7.95 -7.22 -9.56
CA LYS A 35 7.97 -7.44 -11.01
C LYS A 35 7.20 -8.72 -11.36
N THR A 36 6.21 -8.62 -12.25
CA THR A 36 5.42 -9.78 -12.70
C THR A 36 6.22 -10.65 -13.67
N ALA A 37 5.72 -11.86 -13.97
CA ALA A 37 6.38 -12.77 -14.89
C ALA A 37 6.45 -12.20 -16.33
N GLU A 38 5.51 -11.33 -16.67
CA GLU A 38 5.37 -10.60 -17.93
C GLU A 38 6.27 -9.36 -17.99
N GLY A 39 6.99 -9.05 -16.90
CA GLY A 39 7.94 -7.94 -16.81
C GLY A 39 7.35 -6.61 -16.35
N HIS A 40 6.05 -6.55 -16.03
CA HIS A 40 5.40 -5.36 -15.50
C HIS A 40 5.81 -5.11 -14.05
N THR A 41 5.94 -3.84 -13.65
CA THR A 41 6.17 -3.48 -12.25
C THR A 41 4.84 -3.04 -11.64
N GLU A 42 4.43 -3.74 -10.59
CA GLU A 42 3.21 -3.46 -9.84
C GLU A 42 3.57 -2.99 -8.44
N ALA A 43 2.72 -2.14 -7.87
CA ALA A 43 2.76 -1.77 -6.47
C ALA A 43 1.38 -2.03 -5.83
N LEU A 44 1.35 -2.55 -4.62
CA LEU A 44 0.12 -2.83 -3.89
C LEU A 44 0.23 -2.40 -2.44
N MET A 45 -0.93 -2.10 -1.85
CA MET A 45 -1.11 -1.91 -0.41
C MET A 45 -1.88 -3.09 0.14
N ALA A 46 -1.45 -3.65 1.27
CA ALA A 46 -2.11 -4.76 1.93
C ALA A 46 -2.23 -4.53 3.44
N ILE A 47 -3.42 -4.73 4.01
CA ILE A 47 -3.66 -4.62 5.45
C ILE A 47 -3.56 -6.01 6.10
N LYS A 48 -2.79 -6.12 7.20
CA LYS A 48 -2.58 -7.42 7.87
C LYS A 48 -3.85 -7.96 8.53
N LYS A 49 -4.62 -7.09 9.17
CA LYS A 49 -5.93 -7.36 9.78
C LYS A 49 -6.85 -6.19 9.46
N GLY A 50 -7.99 -6.44 8.82
CA GLY A 50 -8.85 -5.36 8.33
C GLY A 50 -9.26 -5.62 6.90
N GLN A 51 -10.18 -4.80 6.40
CA GLN A 51 -10.63 -4.85 5.00
C GLN A 51 -10.56 -3.44 4.45
N LEU A 52 -9.84 -3.27 3.35
CA LEU A 52 -9.78 -1.99 2.64
C LEU A 52 -11.16 -1.70 2.05
N THR A 53 -11.71 -0.54 2.38
CA THR A 53 -13.00 -0.13 1.82
C THR A 53 -12.76 0.57 0.50
N CYS A 54 -13.03 -0.14 -0.59
CA CYS A 54 -13.08 0.44 -1.93
C CYS A 54 -14.54 0.83 -2.23
N GLY A 55 -14.84 2.13 -2.22
CA GLY A 55 -16.17 2.68 -2.53
C GLY A 55 -16.30 3.14 -3.98
N TYR A 56 -17.46 3.67 -4.36
CA TYR A 56 -17.63 4.44 -5.59
C TYR A 56 -17.25 5.91 -5.32
N PRO A 57 -16.44 6.60 -6.16
CA PRO A 57 -16.09 6.24 -7.55
C PRO A 57 -14.75 5.50 -7.71
N GLY A 58 -14.26 4.77 -6.71
CA GLY A 58 -13.06 3.94 -6.79
C GLY A 58 -12.37 3.79 -5.44
N CYS A 59 -11.40 2.87 -5.38
CA CYS A 59 -10.55 2.75 -4.20
C CYS A 59 -9.52 3.89 -4.23
N GLN A 60 -9.45 4.68 -3.17
CA GLN A 60 -8.53 5.82 -3.10
C GLN A 60 -7.80 5.80 -1.77
N ALA A 61 -6.53 6.17 -1.81
CA ALA A 61 -5.77 6.54 -0.63
C ALA A 61 -5.25 7.97 -0.79
N THR A 62 -5.10 8.64 0.34
CA THR A 62 -4.46 9.95 0.42
C THR A 62 -3.04 9.74 0.92
N VAL A 63 -2.05 10.27 0.21
CA VAL A 63 -0.64 10.06 0.53
C VAL A 63 0.11 11.38 0.67
N LYS A 64 1.01 11.42 1.65
CA LYS A 64 1.95 12.52 1.88
C LYS A 64 3.37 11.96 1.92
N PHE A 65 4.20 12.44 1.01
CA PHE A 65 5.61 12.06 0.93
C PHE A 65 6.46 13.16 1.56
N ASP A 66 7.24 12.83 2.59
CA ASP A 66 7.98 13.79 3.41
C ASP A 66 7.09 14.99 3.80
N ASP A 67 7.55 16.22 3.50
CA ASP A 67 6.85 17.48 3.73
C ASP A 67 6.19 18.04 2.47
N HIS A 68 6.06 17.23 1.41
CA HIS A 68 5.39 17.65 0.18
C HIS A 68 3.86 17.72 0.35
N ALA A 69 3.21 18.31 -0.67
CA ALA A 69 1.76 18.39 -0.74
C ALA A 69 1.11 17.00 -0.70
N ILE A 70 -0.05 16.95 -0.04
CA ILE A 70 -0.92 15.78 -0.01
C ILE A 70 -1.44 15.52 -1.42
N SER A 71 -1.42 14.25 -1.84
CA SER A 71 -1.93 13.83 -3.15
C SER A 71 -2.79 12.57 -3.00
N LYS A 72 -3.78 12.40 -3.86
CA LYS A 72 -4.55 11.15 -3.92
C LYS A 72 -3.88 10.15 -4.85
N VAL A 73 -3.97 8.87 -4.53
CA VAL A 73 -3.62 7.77 -5.40
C VAL A 73 -4.83 6.88 -5.59
N SER A 74 -5.06 6.49 -6.84
CA SER A 74 -6.12 5.55 -7.19
C SER A 74 -5.63 4.12 -7.04
N LEU A 75 -6.53 3.28 -6.56
CA LEU A 75 -6.30 1.89 -6.26
C LEU A 75 -7.38 1.04 -6.95
N SER A 76 -6.97 -0.13 -7.44
CA SER A 76 -7.85 -1.18 -7.93
C SER A 76 -7.90 -2.33 -6.92
N PRO A 77 -9.08 -2.87 -6.59
CA PRO A 77 -9.19 -4.00 -5.67
C PRO A 77 -8.47 -5.23 -6.22
N ALA A 78 -7.96 -6.09 -5.34
CA ALA A 78 -7.42 -7.36 -5.75
C ALA A 78 -8.50 -8.25 -6.42
N ALA A 79 -8.10 -9.00 -7.43
CA ALA A 79 -8.99 -9.96 -8.10
C ALA A 79 -9.46 -11.06 -7.12
N GLY A 80 -10.60 -11.67 -7.41
CA GLY A 80 -11.13 -12.78 -6.61
C GLY A 80 -11.81 -12.37 -5.29
N GLY A 81 -12.10 -11.09 -5.10
CA GLY A 81 -12.84 -10.59 -3.93
C GLY A 81 -12.00 -10.42 -2.67
N ALA A 82 -10.66 -10.49 -2.78
CA ALA A 82 -9.78 -10.17 -1.66
C ALA A 82 -9.89 -8.68 -1.32
N THR A 83 -10.23 -8.39 -0.06
CA THR A 83 -10.49 -7.02 0.42
C THR A 83 -9.31 -6.45 1.22
N GLU A 84 -8.33 -7.30 1.50
CA GLU A 84 -7.17 -6.98 2.33
C GLU A 84 -6.08 -6.31 1.50
N ALA A 85 -6.17 -6.33 0.16
CA ALA A 85 -5.18 -5.78 -0.75
C ALA A 85 -5.80 -5.00 -1.91
N ALA A 86 -5.11 -3.92 -2.29
CA ALA A 86 -5.44 -3.11 -3.46
C ALA A 86 -4.16 -2.68 -4.20
N PHE A 87 -4.24 -2.62 -5.52
CA PHE A 87 -3.13 -2.33 -6.43
C PHE A 87 -3.15 -0.86 -6.82
N LEU A 88 -1.98 -0.22 -6.89
CA LEU A 88 -1.83 1.15 -7.37
C LEU A 88 -2.02 1.22 -8.89
N ASP A 89 -2.97 2.04 -9.34
CA ASP A 89 -3.28 2.18 -10.77
C ASP A 89 -2.11 2.81 -11.55
N ASN A 90 -1.41 3.76 -10.92
CA ASN A 90 -0.17 4.36 -11.45
C ASN A 90 1.01 4.01 -10.55
N ALA A 91 1.39 2.73 -10.59
CA ALA A 91 2.55 2.23 -9.86
C ALA A 91 3.84 2.99 -10.22
N PRO A 92 4.23 3.24 -11.49
CA PRO A 92 5.50 3.89 -11.82
C PRO A 92 5.72 5.23 -11.12
N ASP A 93 4.71 6.11 -11.09
CA ASP A 93 4.83 7.42 -10.43
C ASP A 93 4.91 7.29 -8.91
N PHE A 94 4.12 6.39 -8.33
CA PHE A 94 4.19 6.11 -6.90
C PHE A 94 5.57 5.59 -6.49
N ILE A 95 6.11 4.64 -7.25
CA ILE A 95 7.43 4.03 -7.02
C ILE A 95 8.54 5.08 -7.15
N LYS A 96 8.46 5.96 -8.15
CA LYS A 96 9.43 7.04 -8.32
C LYS A 96 9.47 7.95 -7.08
N ARG A 97 8.31 8.32 -6.54
CA ARG A 97 8.19 9.21 -5.38
C ARG A 97 8.62 8.53 -4.08
N ILE A 98 8.19 7.28 -3.84
CA ILE A 98 8.56 6.57 -2.59
C ILE A 98 10.07 6.31 -2.51
N ARG A 99 10.74 6.05 -3.65
CA ARG A 99 12.19 5.84 -3.72
C ARG A 99 13.01 7.08 -3.37
N SER A 100 12.47 8.28 -3.62
CA SER A 100 13.15 9.55 -3.30
C SER A 100 12.77 10.10 -1.93
N SER A 101 11.82 9.49 -1.24
CA SER A 101 11.28 9.99 0.02
C SER A 101 11.86 9.25 1.21
N LYS A 102 11.94 9.93 2.36
CA LYS A 102 12.38 9.32 3.63
C LYS A 102 11.19 8.87 4.47
N LYS A 103 10.04 9.51 4.31
CA LYS A 103 8.82 9.22 5.02
C LYS A 103 7.63 9.21 4.07
N LEU A 104 6.71 8.29 4.31
CA LEU A 104 5.41 8.26 3.66
C LEU A 104 4.32 8.14 4.72
N ILE A 105 3.27 8.96 4.60
CA ILE A 105 2.02 8.79 5.33
C ILE A 105 0.96 8.39 4.33
N VAL A 106 0.25 7.30 4.60
CA VAL A 106 -0.89 6.81 3.82
C VAL A 106 -2.12 6.88 4.70
N GLU A 107 -3.17 7.53 4.22
CA GLU A 107 -4.49 7.50 4.80
C GLU A 107 -5.43 6.72 3.88
N ILE A 108 -6.08 5.69 4.42
CA ILE A 108 -6.97 4.80 3.65
C ILE A 108 -8.15 4.36 4.52
N ALA A 109 -9.30 4.14 3.89
CA ALA A 109 -10.51 3.69 4.57
C ALA A 109 -10.45 2.19 4.87
N ILE A 110 -10.69 1.83 6.13
CA ILE A 110 -10.83 0.47 6.62
C ILE A 110 -12.29 0.24 7.00
N TYR A 111 -12.87 -0.89 6.57
CA TYR A 111 -14.25 -1.24 6.90
C TYR A 111 -14.40 -1.31 8.42
N ASN A 112 -15.47 -0.72 8.99
CA ASN A 112 -15.66 -0.58 10.45
C ASN A 112 -14.50 0.08 11.23
N GLY A 113 -13.50 0.63 10.55
CA GLY A 113 -12.37 1.39 11.13
C GLY A 113 -12.34 2.85 10.68
N GLY A 114 -13.06 3.22 9.61
CA GLY A 114 -13.03 4.56 9.04
C GLY A 114 -11.68 4.87 8.37
N LEU A 115 -11.37 6.16 8.23
CA LEU A 115 -10.07 6.60 7.70
C LEU A 115 -8.97 6.37 8.75
N GLN A 116 -7.92 5.67 8.34
CA GLN A 116 -6.80 5.29 9.19
C GLN A 116 -5.48 5.70 8.55
N GLN A 117 -4.54 6.14 9.38
CA GLN A 117 -3.24 6.63 8.93
C GLN A 117 -2.10 5.65 9.26
N PHE A 118 -1.25 5.42 8.27
CA PHE A 118 -0.10 4.55 8.34
C PHE A 118 1.14 5.32 7.92
N THR A 119 2.17 5.29 8.75
CA THR A 119 3.45 5.97 8.57
C THR A 119 4.51 4.96 8.24
N PHE A 120 5.27 5.20 7.19
CA PHE A 120 6.38 4.37 6.74
C PHE A 120 7.67 5.17 6.82
N ASP A 121 8.71 4.53 7.36
CA ASP A 121 10.08 4.96 7.11
C ASP A 121 10.52 4.36 5.78
N THR A 122 10.73 5.22 4.79
CA THR A 122 11.12 4.83 3.44
C THR A 122 12.60 5.12 3.15
N ALA A 123 13.32 5.70 4.13
CA ALA A 123 14.74 5.93 4.01
C ALA A 123 15.48 4.59 3.92
N GLY A 124 16.27 4.41 2.86
CA GLY A 124 17.11 3.22 2.70
C GLY A 124 16.35 1.95 2.31
N LEU A 125 15.09 2.03 1.87
CA LEU A 125 14.42 0.90 1.22
C LEU A 125 15.22 0.48 -0.02
N LYS A 126 15.85 -0.70 0.06
CA LYS A 126 16.60 -1.30 -1.04
C LYS A 126 15.63 -2.03 -1.97
N TRP A 127 15.29 -1.37 -3.07
CA TRP A 127 14.55 -1.97 -4.18
C TRP A 127 15.56 -2.62 -5.14
N GLU A 128 16.02 -3.82 -4.77
CA GLU A 128 16.91 -4.64 -5.61
C GLU A 128 16.12 -5.07 -6.87
N HIS A 129 16.73 -4.94 -8.06
CA HIS A 129 16.09 -4.98 -9.38
C HIS A 129 16.81 -5.90 -10.35
#